data_AF-U2PQ92-F1
#
_entry.id   AF-U2PQ92-F1
#
_cell.length_a   1.000
_cell.length_b   1.000
_cell.length_c   1.000
_cell.angle_alpha   90.00
_cell.angle_beta   90.00
_cell.angle_gamma   90.00
#
_symmetry.space_group_name_H-M   'P 1'
#
loop_
_entity.id
_entity.type
_entity.pdbx_description
1 polymer ?
#
loop_
_entity_poly.entity_id
_entity_poly.type
_entity_poly.pdbx_seq_one_letter_code
_entity_poly.pdbx_strand_id
1 'polypeptide(L)'
;MKDIEEGKIYFTKVQFDSWLWREFEGEERTLLLDLVNKELGYQVFKTFDKTSAIIDSYPALEEFIFPDGTKIQYYPSGPHSSGVYMKNEKTNFKPIFLHELPIGKKLIFSYGTELTEYEISLLKPYCDTNEFEKYRNRKMKPDEEGCIGYRDEINMEFCGISNSHLPIIKLPMDYYYDEKHIWPSEKLYRYVCENIISKNKILRKYIK
;
A
#
# COMPACT_ATOMS: atom_id res chain seq x y z
N MET A 1 24.73 1.10 -20.44
CA MET A 1 24.78 2.17 -19.42
C MET A 1 25.54 3.36 -19.99
N LYS A 2 24.87 4.21 -20.75
CA LYS A 2 25.31 5.55 -21.12
C LYS A 2 24.03 6.35 -21.21
N ASP A 3 23.83 7.19 -20.21
CA ASP A 3 22.97 8.39 -20.16
C ASP A 3 22.88 8.81 -18.68
N ILE A 4 24.04 9.05 -18.08
CA ILE A 4 24.12 9.97 -16.94
C ILE A 4 24.12 11.34 -17.61
N GLU A 5 22.94 11.86 -17.93
CA GLU A 5 22.77 13.31 -18.15
C GLU A 5 23.34 14.00 -16.90
N GLU A 6 24.34 14.85 -17.09
CA GLU A 6 25.16 15.46 -16.04
C GLU A 6 24.33 15.84 -14.81
N GLY A 7 24.53 15.11 -13.70
CA GLY A 7 24.01 15.44 -12.37
C GLY A 7 22.57 15.01 -12.04
N LYS A 8 21.80 14.46 -12.97
CA LYS A 8 20.43 13.99 -12.67
C LYS A 8 20.39 12.50 -12.34
N ILE A 9 19.77 12.19 -11.20
CA ILE A 9 19.53 10.82 -10.74
C ILE A 9 18.07 10.52 -11.02
N TYR A 10 17.80 9.42 -11.72
CA TYR A 10 16.44 9.00 -12.04
C TYR A 10 16.12 7.68 -11.35
N PHE A 11 14.83 7.46 -11.07
CA PHE A 11 14.38 6.15 -10.67
C PHE A 11 14.61 5.14 -11.81
N THR A 12 15.00 3.93 -11.44
CA THR A 12 15.06 2.75 -12.32
C THR A 12 13.81 1.89 -12.16
N LYS A 13 13.27 1.84 -10.95
CA LYS A 13 12.00 1.19 -10.65
C LYS A 13 11.16 2.03 -9.72
N VAL A 14 9.87 2.09 -10.00
CA VAL A 14 8.87 2.75 -9.18
C VAL A 14 7.73 1.78 -8.93
N GLN A 15 7.29 1.70 -7.68
CA GLN A 15 6.16 0.89 -7.26
C GLN A 15 5.16 1.78 -6.52
N PHE A 16 3.90 1.64 -6.87
CA PHE A 16 2.78 2.18 -6.11
C PHE A 16 1.98 1.02 -5.58
N ASP A 17 1.81 0.98 -4.28
CA ASP A 17 0.94 0.02 -3.66
C ASP A 17 -0.24 0.71 -3.01
N SER A 18 -1.41 0.10 -3.11
CA SER A 18 -2.60 0.55 -2.39
C SER A 18 -3.30 -0.63 -1.75
N TRP A 19 -3.88 -0.38 -0.58
CA TRP A 19 -4.62 -1.37 0.19
C TRP A 19 -5.94 -0.76 0.65
N LEU A 20 -7.00 -1.46 0.31
CA LEU A 20 -8.36 -1.18 0.75
C LEU A 20 -8.73 -2.28 1.74
N TRP A 21 -8.81 -1.92 3.03
CA TRP A 21 -9.13 -2.86 4.09
C TRP A 21 -10.61 -2.76 4.43
N ARG A 22 -11.31 -3.89 4.37
CA ARG A 22 -12.64 -4.08 4.96
C ARG A 22 -12.54 -5.20 5.98
N GLU A 23 -13.49 -5.24 6.93
CA GLU A 23 -13.43 -6.01 8.17
C GLU A 23 -12.89 -7.46 8.05
N PHE A 24 -13.14 -8.17 6.95
CA PHE A 24 -12.69 -9.57 6.75
C PHE A 24 -12.07 -9.86 5.38
N GLU A 25 -12.10 -8.90 4.46
CA GLU A 25 -11.55 -9.02 3.11
C GLU A 25 -11.00 -7.67 2.67
N GLY A 26 -9.87 -7.69 1.97
CA GLY A 26 -9.29 -6.50 1.40
C GLY A 26 -8.87 -6.70 -0.05
N GLU A 27 -8.49 -5.60 -0.66
CA GLU A 27 -7.89 -5.59 -1.98
C GLU A 27 -6.56 -4.85 -1.91
N GLU A 28 -5.49 -5.54 -2.28
CA GLU A 28 -4.19 -4.93 -2.48
C GLU A 28 -3.93 -4.80 -3.97
N ARG A 29 -3.42 -3.64 -4.39
CA ARG A 29 -3.05 -3.37 -5.77
C ARG A 29 -1.61 -2.90 -5.81
N THR A 30 -0.87 -3.41 -6.79
CA THR A 30 0.52 -3.03 -7.03
C THR A 30 0.64 -2.58 -8.49
N LEU A 31 1.09 -1.35 -8.69
CA LEU A 31 1.55 -0.85 -9.98
C LEU A 31 3.06 -0.74 -9.95
N LEU A 32 3.73 -1.40 -10.90
CA LEU A 32 5.18 -1.41 -11.03
C LEU A 32 5.57 -0.79 -12.38
N LEU A 33 6.47 0.18 -12.34
CA LEU A 33 7.17 0.72 -13.49
C LEU A 33 8.63 0.29 -13.41
N ASP A 34 9.06 -0.55 -14.35
CA ASP A 34 10.47 -0.88 -14.56
C ASP A 34 10.98 -0.05 -15.74
N LEU A 35 11.64 1.07 -15.44
CA LEU A 35 12.10 2.03 -16.45
C LEU A 35 13.32 1.52 -17.22
N VAL A 36 14.05 0.54 -16.66
CA VAL A 36 15.22 -0.07 -17.32
C VAL A 36 14.77 -1.07 -18.37
N ASN A 37 13.83 -1.94 -17.99
CA ASN A 37 13.27 -2.94 -18.90
C ASN A 37 12.10 -2.40 -19.74
N LYS A 38 11.65 -1.18 -19.45
CA LYS A 38 10.51 -0.51 -20.09
C LYS A 38 9.22 -1.29 -19.91
N GLU A 39 8.94 -1.72 -18.69
CA GLU A 39 7.76 -2.53 -18.40
C GLU A 39 6.83 -1.81 -17.44
N LEU A 40 5.53 -1.93 -17.70
CA LEU A 40 4.47 -1.63 -16.75
C LEU A 40 3.83 -2.93 -16.31
N GLY A 41 3.88 -3.19 -15.00
CA GLY A 41 3.14 -4.26 -14.33
C GLY A 41 1.98 -3.69 -13.50
N TYR A 42 0.84 -4.37 -13.52
CA TYR A 42 -0.27 -4.08 -12.61
C TYR A 42 -0.88 -5.37 -12.09
N GLN A 43 -0.99 -5.48 -10.77
CA GLN A 43 -1.49 -6.67 -10.11
C GLN A 43 -2.54 -6.29 -9.06
N VAL A 44 -3.56 -7.14 -8.93
CA VAL A 44 -4.57 -7.03 -7.89
C VAL A 44 -4.64 -8.34 -7.14
N PHE A 45 -4.53 -8.25 -5.83
CA PHE A 45 -4.62 -9.34 -4.89
C PHE A 45 -5.88 -9.17 -4.05
N LYS A 46 -6.68 -10.22 -3.97
CA LYS A 46 -7.68 -10.33 -2.91
C LYS A 46 -6.95 -10.77 -1.66
N THR A 47 -7.04 -9.97 -0.61
CA THR A 47 -6.59 -10.35 0.73
C THR A 47 -7.79 -10.87 1.51
N PHE A 48 -7.59 -11.96 2.24
CA PHE A 48 -8.62 -12.54 3.07
C PHE A 48 -7.98 -13.01 4.36
N ASP A 49 -8.72 -12.87 5.45
CA ASP A 49 -8.37 -13.55 6.68
C ASP A 49 -8.63 -15.06 6.48
N LYS A 50 -7.59 -15.89 6.69
CA LYS A 50 -7.71 -17.35 6.59
C LYS A 50 -8.62 -17.95 7.69
N THR A 51 -9.14 -17.15 8.62
CA THR A 51 -10.10 -17.58 9.66
C THR A 51 -11.53 -17.77 9.21
N SER A 52 -11.91 -17.49 7.96
CA SER A 52 -13.25 -17.85 7.48
C SER A 52 -13.51 -19.39 7.43
N ALA A 53 -12.49 -20.20 7.72
CA ALA A 53 -12.61 -21.64 8.00
C ALA A 53 -12.71 -21.99 9.51
N ILE A 54 -12.59 -21.03 10.43
CA ILE A 54 -12.81 -21.18 11.87
C ILE A 54 -14.16 -20.54 12.20
N ILE A 55 -15.20 -21.25 11.76
CA ILE A 55 -16.58 -21.06 12.22
C ILE A 55 -16.55 -21.22 13.76
N ASP A 56 -17.10 -20.26 14.49
CA ASP A 56 -17.20 -20.16 15.97
C ASP A 56 -16.11 -19.40 16.74
N SER A 57 -15.60 -18.28 16.22
CA SER A 57 -14.96 -17.28 17.09
C SER A 57 -15.92 -16.12 17.38
N TYR A 58 -16.63 -16.21 18.51
CA TYR A 58 -17.25 -15.03 19.11
C TYR A 58 -16.14 -14.13 19.70
N PRO A 59 -16.26 -12.79 19.64
CA PRO A 59 -15.34 -11.93 20.37
C PRO A 59 -15.41 -12.30 21.86
N ALA A 60 -14.28 -12.70 22.42
CA ALA A 60 -14.21 -13.10 23.82
C ALA A 60 -14.54 -11.89 24.70
N LEU A 61 -15.53 -12.06 25.59
CA LEU A 61 -15.79 -11.11 26.66
C LEU A 61 -14.58 -11.13 27.59
N GLU A 62 -13.85 -10.04 27.70
CA GLU A 62 -12.77 -9.92 28.67
C GLU A 62 -13.30 -9.34 29.98
N GLU A 63 -12.84 -9.89 31.10
CA GLU A 63 -13.18 -9.42 32.44
C GLU A 63 -11.94 -8.81 33.09
N PHE A 64 -11.95 -7.49 33.29
CA PHE A 64 -10.92 -6.80 34.04
C PHE A 64 -11.31 -6.77 35.52
N ILE A 65 -10.43 -7.26 36.39
CA ILE A 65 -10.61 -7.25 37.84
C ILE A 65 -9.69 -6.20 38.43
N PHE A 66 -10.26 -5.15 39.00
CA PHE A 66 -9.52 -4.12 39.72
C PHE A 66 -8.94 -4.67 41.03
N PRO A 67 -7.89 -4.04 41.58
CA PRO A 67 -7.30 -4.46 42.86
C PRO A 67 -8.29 -4.47 44.04
N ASP A 68 -9.37 -3.69 43.96
CA ASP A 68 -10.46 -3.64 44.95
C ASP A 68 -11.52 -4.74 44.75
N GLY A 69 -11.35 -5.60 43.75
CA GLY A 69 -12.25 -6.70 43.40
C GLY A 69 -13.38 -6.32 42.44
N THR A 70 -13.47 -5.06 42.01
CA THR A 70 -14.47 -4.62 41.02
C THR A 70 -14.21 -5.30 39.67
N LYS A 71 -15.27 -5.74 38.98
CA LYS A 71 -15.19 -6.46 37.71
C LYS A 71 -15.89 -5.66 36.62
N ILE A 72 -15.21 -5.44 35.49
CA ILE A 72 -15.82 -4.87 34.29
C ILE A 72 -15.64 -5.84 33.13
N GLN A 73 -16.74 -6.10 32.43
CA GLN A 73 -16.74 -6.86 31.18
C GLN A 73 -16.68 -5.89 30.00
N TYR A 74 -15.74 -6.10 29.08
CA TYR A 74 -15.64 -5.28 27.88
C TYR A 74 -15.31 -6.12 26.65
N TYR A 75 -15.70 -5.59 25.49
CA TYR A 75 -15.23 -6.04 24.20
C TYR A 75 -14.04 -5.14 23.81
N PRO A 76 -12.84 -5.69 23.56
CA PRO A 76 -11.69 -4.87 23.19
C PRO A 76 -11.92 -4.21 21.83
N SER A 77 -12.33 -2.94 21.83
CA SER A 77 -12.36 -2.09 20.64
C SER A 77 -10.99 -1.39 20.51
N GLY A 78 -10.04 -2.06 19.84
CA GLY A 78 -8.69 -1.58 19.53
C GLY A 78 -8.11 -2.36 18.32
N PRO A 79 -7.11 -1.81 17.59
CA PRO A 79 -6.90 -2.07 16.17
C PRO A 79 -6.50 -3.53 15.91
N HIS A 80 -7.36 -4.26 15.18
CA HIS A 80 -7.11 -5.48 14.40
C HIS A 80 -5.88 -6.34 14.79
N SER A 81 -5.80 -6.79 16.04
CA SER A 81 -5.09 -8.02 16.37
C SER A 81 -6.13 -9.06 16.76
N SER A 82 -6.80 -9.62 15.76
CA SER A 82 -7.67 -10.78 15.92
C SER A 82 -6.80 -12.00 16.28
N GLY A 83 -6.39 -12.08 17.55
CA GLY A 83 -5.82 -13.29 18.11
C GLY A 83 -6.97 -14.24 18.46
N VAL A 84 -6.90 -15.47 17.98
CA VAL A 84 -7.88 -16.51 18.33
C VAL A 84 -7.26 -17.40 19.41
N TYR A 85 -8.00 -17.65 20.48
CA TYR A 85 -7.66 -18.68 21.45
C TYR A 85 -8.12 -20.04 20.91
N MET A 86 -7.16 -20.94 20.66
CA MET A 86 -7.46 -22.31 20.22
C MET A 86 -7.29 -23.29 21.37
N LYS A 87 -8.22 -24.25 21.50
CA LYS A 87 -8.13 -25.41 22.41
C LYS A 87 -8.14 -26.68 21.57
N ASN A 88 -7.15 -27.54 21.73
CA ASN A 88 -7.17 -28.85 21.09
C ASN A 88 -6.52 -29.91 21.98
N GLU A 89 -6.63 -31.17 21.56
CA GLU A 89 -6.10 -32.33 22.30
C GLU A 89 -4.58 -32.23 22.52
N LYS A 90 -3.84 -31.64 21.57
CA LYS A 90 -2.39 -31.43 21.69
C LYS A 90 -2.03 -30.38 22.75
N THR A 91 -2.94 -29.47 23.09
CA THR A 91 -2.75 -28.47 24.16
C THR A 91 -3.43 -28.86 25.48
N ASN A 92 -3.94 -30.10 25.57
CA ASN A 92 -4.77 -30.57 26.69
C ASN A 92 -5.95 -29.61 26.98
N PHE A 93 -6.51 -29.03 25.92
CA PHE A 93 -7.59 -28.02 25.96
C PHE A 93 -7.26 -26.75 26.75
N LYS A 94 -5.99 -26.51 27.09
CA LYS A 94 -5.55 -25.22 27.60
C LYS A 94 -5.55 -24.21 26.44
N PRO A 95 -6.18 -23.03 26.62
CA PRO A 95 -6.23 -22.02 25.58
C PRO A 95 -4.83 -21.47 25.31
N ILE A 96 -4.36 -21.57 24.08
CA ILE A 96 -3.11 -20.94 23.62
C ILE A 96 -3.48 -19.77 22.72
N PHE A 97 -2.85 -18.62 22.95
CA PHE A 97 -3.01 -17.42 22.13
C PHE A 97 -2.19 -17.58 20.84
N LEU A 98 -2.87 -17.54 19.69
CA LEU A 98 -2.21 -17.53 18.39
C LEU A 98 -2.03 -16.07 17.96
N HIS A 99 -0.79 -15.59 17.93
CA HIS A 99 -0.46 -14.31 17.30
C HIS A 99 -0.50 -14.44 15.77
N GLU A 100 -1.09 -13.41 15.15
CA GLU A 100 -1.12 -13.13 13.70
C GLU A 100 -1.68 -14.26 12.82
N LEU A 101 -2.94 -14.09 12.46
CA LEU A 101 -3.59 -14.92 11.47
C LEU A 101 -2.91 -14.69 10.10
N PRO A 102 -2.49 -15.75 9.39
CA PRO A 102 -1.83 -15.58 8.11
C PRO A 102 -2.82 -15.02 7.10
N ILE A 103 -2.69 -13.73 6.75
CA ILE A 103 -3.42 -13.11 5.65
C ILE A 103 -3.13 -13.93 4.38
N GLY A 104 -4.17 -14.53 3.82
CA GLY A 104 -4.08 -15.15 2.50
C GLY A 104 -4.11 -14.08 1.44
N LYS A 105 -3.16 -14.11 0.50
CA LYS A 105 -3.18 -13.30 -0.72
C LYS A 105 -3.48 -14.20 -1.91
N LYS A 106 -4.50 -13.88 -2.67
CA LYS A 106 -4.82 -14.54 -3.95
C LYS A 106 -4.72 -13.51 -5.06
N LEU A 107 -3.84 -13.76 -6.03
CA LEU A 107 -3.78 -12.98 -7.27
C LEU A 107 -5.10 -13.18 -8.04
N ILE A 108 -5.82 -12.09 -8.27
CA ILE A 108 -7.10 -12.10 -9.01
C ILE A 108 -7.01 -11.38 -10.35
N PHE A 109 -5.99 -10.54 -10.53
CA PHE A 109 -5.69 -9.90 -11.79
C PHE A 109 -4.19 -9.63 -11.91
N SER A 110 -3.65 -9.85 -13.11
CA SER A 110 -2.26 -9.50 -13.44
C SER A 110 -2.23 -9.03 -14.89
N TYR A 111 -1.53 -7.93 -15.11
CA TYR A 111 -1.29 -7.37 -16.42
C TYR A 111 0.15 -6.88 -16.52
N GLY A 112 0.78 -7.14 -17.66
CA GLY A 112 2.11 -6.66 -17.98
C GLY A 112 2.14 -6.16 -19.42
N THR A 113 2.80 -5.06 -19.67
CA THR A 113 3.01 -4.52 -21.02
C THR A 113 4.35 -3.81 -21.13
N GLU A 114 4.93 -3.86 -22.33
CA GLU A 114 6.12 -3.07 -22.66
C GLU A 114 5.70 -1.63 -22.99
N LEU A 115 6.45 -0.68 -22.46
CA LEU A 115 6.32 0.75 -22.71
C LEU A 115 7.18 1.11 -23.92
N THR A 116 6.62 1.93 -24.81
CA THR A 116 7.35 2.46 -25.95
C THR A 116 8.44 3.44 -25.50
N GLU A 117 9.48 3.62 -26.32
CA GLU A 117 10.51 4.65 -26.08
C GLU A 117 9.90 6.05 -25.90
N TYR A 118 8.83 6.33 -26.63
CA TYR A 118 8.11 7.58 -26.51
C TYR A 118 7.47 7.73 -25.12
N GLU A 119 6.79 6.70 -24.61
CA GLU A 119 6.20 6.72 -23.26
C GLU A 119 7.27 6.84 -22.18
N ILE A 120 8.41 6.15 -22.32
CA ILE A 120 9.55 6.28 -21.41
C ILE A 120 10.10 7.70 -21.42
N SER A 121 10.23 8.32 -22.60
CA SER A 121 10.71 9.70 -22.73
C SER A 121 9.79 10.71 -22.03
N LEU A 122 8.48 10.45 -22.03
CA LEU A 122 7.50 11.29 -21.33
C LEU A 122 7.42 11.02 -19.82
N LEU A 123 7.73 9.79 -19.36
CA LEU A 123 7.80 9.45 -17.94
C LEU A 123 9.06 10.02 -17.26
N LYS A 124 10.18 10.07 -17.98
CA LYS A 124 11.49 10.45 -17.45
C LYS A 124 11.48 11.74 -16.59
N PRO A 125 10.79 12.84 -16.97
CA PRO A 125 10.74 14.05 -16.15
C PRO A 125 10.06 13.87 -14.78
N TYR A 126 9.13 12.93 -14.64
CA TYR A 126 8.44 12.63 -13.39
C TYR A 126 9.23 11.69 -12.47
N CYS A 127 10.33 11.13 -12.97
CA CYS A 127 11.16 10.15 -12.26
C CYS A 127 12.49 10.73 -11.75
N ASP A 128 12.66 12.05 -11.75
CA ASP A 128 13.83 12.73 -11.19
C ASP A 128 13.86 12.52 -9.67
N THR A 129 14.80 11.72 -9.19
CA THR A 129 14.89 11.29 -7.78
C THR A 129 15.14 12.49 -6.85
N ASN A 130 15.84 13.53 -7.32
CA ASN A 130 16.12 14.72 -6.52
C ASN A 130 14.83 15.46 -6.12
N GLU A 131 13.78 15.38 -6.95
CA GLU A 131 12.49 15.99 -6.63
C GLU A 131 11.80 15.30 -5.45
N PHE A 132 12.09 14.02 -5.21
CA PHE A 132 11.49 13.21 -4.15
C PHE A 132 12.29 13.26 -2.85
N GLU A 133 13.61 13.45 -2.93
CA GLU A 133 14.51 13.48 -1.75
C GLU A 133 14.08 14.52 -0.70
N LYS A 134 13.56 15.68 -1.15
CA LYS A 134 13.05 16.74 -0.26
C LYS A 134 11.82 16.32 0.57
N TYR A 135 11.20 15.18 0.25
CA TYR A 135 10.09 14.60 0.99
C TYR A 135 10.49 13.36 1.82
N ARG A 136 11.76 12.93 1.75
CA ARG A 136 12.23 11.76 2.48
C ARG A 136 11.94 11.88 3.97
N ASN A 137 11.36 10.82 4.54
CA ASN A 137 10.95 10.74 5.95
C ASN A 137 9.92 11.79 6.40
N ARG A 138 9.35 12.59 5.49
CA ARG A 138 8.20 13.44 5.82
C ARG A 138 6.95 12.59 5.97
N LYS A 139 6.10 12.99 6.89
CA LYS A 139 4.71 12.53 6.99
C LYS A 139 3.82 13.60 6.38
N MET A 140 2.83 13.18 5.59
CA MET A 140 1.76 14.07 5.15
C MET A 140 0.93 14.49 6.36
N LYS A 141 0.37 15.71 6.31
CA LYS A 141 -0.48 16.22 7.38
C LYS A 141 -1.71 16.92 6.81
N PRO A 142 -2.87 16.80 7.47
CA PRO A 142 -4.11 17.42 7.00
C PRO A 142 -4.08 18.95 7.02
N ASP A 143 -3.23 19.56 7.86
CA ASP A 143 -3.10 21.00 8.05
C ASP A 143 -2.00 21.64 7.18
N GLU A 144 -1.36 20.88 6.28
CA GLU A 144 -0.35 21.40 5.37
C GLU A 144 -0.97 22.27 4.26
N GLU A 145 -0.25 23.33 3.85
CA GLU A 145 -0.71 24.23 2.78
C GLU A 145 -1.02 23.44 1.49
N GLY A 146 -2.19 23.72 0.92
CA GLY A 146 -2.66 23.07 -0.30
C GLY A 146 -3.27 21.68 -0.10
N CYS A 147 -3.36 21.16 1.13
CA CYS A 147 -4.16 19.98 1.41
C CYS A 147 -5.63 20.25 1.09
N ILE A 148 -6.23 19.43 0.22
CA ILE A 148 -7.62 19.57 -0.23
C ILE A 148 -8.50 18.37 0.15
N GLY A 149 -7.93 17.34 0.77
CA GLY A 149 -8.66 16.16 1.22
C GLY A 149 -7.76 14.97 1.55
N TYR A 150 -8.38 13.84 1.88
CA TYR A 150 -7.69 12.58 2.17
C TYR A 150 -8.32 11.41 1.42
N ARG A 151 -7.56 10.32 1.27
CA ARG A 151 -8.04 9.07 0.69
C ARG A 151 -8.80 8.29 1.77
N ASP A 152 -10.12 8.27 1.65
CA ASP A 152 -10.96 7.50 2.58
C ASP A 152 -10.86 6.00 2.28
N GLU A 153 -10.69 5.18 3.33
CA GLU A 153 -10.54 3.71 3.30
C GLU A 153 -9.41 3.12 2.42
N ILE A 154 -8.69 3.95 1.65
CA ILE A 154 -7.61 3.55 0.75
C ILE A 154 -6.31 4.14 1.27
N ASN A 155 -5.41 3.28 1.71
CA ASN A 155 -4.05 3.68 2.02
C ASN A 155 -3.19 3.40 0.79
N MET A 156 -2.18 4.26 0.57
CA MET A 156 -1.33 4.15 -0.60
C MET A 156 0.11 4.57 -0.28
N GLU A 157 1.08 3.81 -0.78
CA GLU A 157 2.51 4.09 -0.63
C GLU A 157 3.18 4.15 -2.02
N PHE A 158 4.11 5.09 -2.16
CA PHE A 158 5.09 5.13 -3.24
C PHE A 158 6.41 4.53 -2.75
N CYS A 159 7.06 3.73 -3.61
CA CYS A 159 8.40 3.20 -3.41
C CYS A 159 9.24 3.40 -4.69
N GLY A 160 10.39 4.07 -4.56
CA GLY A 160 11.29 4.37 -5.67
C GLY A 160 12.70 3.84 -5.44
N ILE A 161 13.25 3.14 -6.44
CA ILE A 161 14.63 2.66 -6.49
C ILE A 161 15.36 3.45 -7.58
N SER A 162 16.48 4.08 -7.26
CA SER A 162 17.28 4.85 -8.23
C SER A 162 18.46 4.04 -8.77
N ASN A 163 19.05 4.50 -9.87
CA ASN A 163 20.32 3.97 -10.40
C ASN A 163 21.56 4.45 -9.63
N SER A 164 21.38 5.10 -8.49
CA SER A 164 22.46 5.67 -7.68
C SER A 164 22.67 4.88 -6.38
N HIS A 165 23.61 5.34 -5.55
CA HIS A 165 23.80 4.82 -4.20
C HIS A 165 22.75 5.34 -3.19
N LEU A 166 21.75 6.10 -3.64
CA LEU A 166 20.69 6.59 -2.77
C LEU A 166 19.83 5.43 -2.23
N PRO A 167 19.51 5.42 -0.93
CA PRO A 167 18.56 4.46 -0.37
C PRO A 167 17.20 4.55 -1.05
N ILE A 168 16.45 3.45 -1.02
CA ILE A 168 15.06 3.40 -1.46
C ILE A 168 14.28 4.58 -0.85
N ILE A 169 13.51 5.27 -1.67
CA ILE A 169 12.59 6.32 -1.22
C ILE A 169 11.22 5.69 -1.02
N LYS A 170 10.65 5.88 0.17
CA LYS A 170 9.25 5.54 0.45
C LYS A 170 8.51 6.78 0.87
N LEU A 171 7.35 7.05 0.25
CA LEU A 171 6.52 8.20 0.57
C LEU A 171 5.06 7.75 0.78
N PRO A 172 4.39 8.20 1.86
CA PRO A 172 2.96 8.03 1.99
C PRO A 172 2.21 8.82 0.92
N MET A 173 1.01 8.39 0.57
CA MET A 173 0.15 9.03 -0.40
C MET A 173 -1.30 9.18 0.11
N ASP A 174 -1.46 9.38 1.42
CA ASP A 174 -2.76 9.37 2.11
C ASP A 174 -3.59 10.64 1.86
N TYR A 175 -2.96 11.75 1.51
CA TYR A 175 -3.61 13.05 1.34
C TYR A 175 -3.57 13.56 -0.11
N TYR A 176 -4.59 14.31 -0.48
CA TYR A 176 -4.64 15.04 -1.74
C TYR A 176 -4.22 16.49 -1.52
N TYR A 177 -3.41 16.98 -2.44
CA TYR A 177 -2.97 18.36 -2.48
C TYR A 177 -3.37 19.02 -3.81
N ASP A 178 -3.52 20.34 -3.81
CA ASP A 178 -3.72 21.13 -5.02
C ASP A 178 -2.49 21.07 -5.96
N GLU A 179 -2.65 21.54 -7.20
CA GLU A 179 -1.60 21.46 -8.23
C GLU A 179 -0.30 22.22 -7.88
N LYS A 180 -0.39 23.23 -7.02
CA LYS A 180 0.77 24.03 -6.59
C LYS A 180 1.60 23.27 -5.54
N HIS A 181 0.94 22.50 -4.66
CA HIS A 181 1.57 21.85 -3.50
C HIS A 181 1.67 20.32 -3.62
N ILE A 182 1.14 19.73 -4.70
CA ILE A 182 1.15 18.28 -4.95
C ILE A 182 2.56 17.67 -4.95
N TRP A 183 2.69 16.58 -4.18
CA TRP A 183 3.91 15.81 -4.04
C TRP A 183 4.28 15.11 -5.35
N PRO A 184 5.58 14.89 -5.61
CA PRO A 184 6.03 14.29 -6.87
C PRO A 184 5.56 12.84 -7.05
N SER A 185 5.33 12.09 -5.97
CA SER A 185 4.72 10.75 -6.01
C SER A 185 3.31 10.78 -6.59
N GLU A 186 2.48 11.71 -6.14
CA GLU A 186 1.11 11.89 -6.66
C GLU A 186 1.13 12.39 -8.11
N LYS A 187 2.03 13.34 -8.46
CA LYS A 187 2.20 13.80 -9.86
C LYS A 187 2.51 12.63 -10.80
N LEU A 188 3.48 11.79 -10.44
CA LEU A 188 3.86 10.62 -11.23
C LEU A 188 2.71 9.61 -11.32
N TYR A 189 2.04 9.31 -10.21
CA TYR A 189 0.91 8.38 -10.21
C TYR A 189 -0.23 8.84 -11.12
N ARG A 190 -0.65 10.11 -10.99
CA ARG A 190 -1.70 10.71 -11.84
C ARG A 190 -1.31 10.63 -13.31
N TYR A 191 -0.07 11.00 -13.63
CA TYR A 191 0.42 10.95 -15.00
C TYR A 191 0.30 9.54 -15.60
N VAL A 192 0.73 8.50 -14.86
CA VAL A 192 0.67 7.10 -15.30
C VAL A 192 -0.79 6.65 -15.48
N CYS A 193 -1.65 6.97 -14.52
CA CYS A 193 -3.08 6.67 -14.58
C CYS A 193 -3.77 7.32 -15.79
N GLU A 194 -3.52 8.61 -16.03
CA GLU A 194 -4.16 9.38 -17.08
C GLU A 194 -3.61 9.06 -18.47
N ASN A 195 -2.30 8.84 -18.61
CA ASN A 195 -1.66 8.78 -19.93
C ASN A 195 -1.36 7.37 -20.41
N ILE A 196 -1.27 6.39 -19.51
CA ILE A 196 -0.92 5.01 -19.85
C ILE A 196 -2.10 4.09 -19.55
N ILE A 197 -2.60 4.13 -18.32
CA ILE A 197 -3.63 3.18 -17.88
C ILE A 197 -5.00 3.50 -18.49
N SER A 198 -5.41 4.77 -18.52
CA SER A 198 -6.71 5.18 -19.05
C SER A 198 -6.92 4.76 -20.52
N LYS A 199 -5.84 4.70 -21.29
CA LYS A 199 -5.83 4.31 -22.71
C LYS A 199 -5.94 2.79 -22.88
N ASN A 200 -5.65 2.02 -21.84
CA ASN A 200 -5.73 0.57 -21.85
C ASN A 200 -7.10 0.10 -21.34
N LYS A 201 -7.93 -0.43 -22.25
CA LYS A 201 -9.30 -0.88 -21.95
C LYS A 201 -9.38 -1.96 -20.87
N ILE A 202 -8.33 -2.77 -20.71
CA ILE A 202 -8.28 -3.83 -19.69
C ILE A 202 -7.96 -3.18 -18.35
N LEU A 203 -6.85 -2.45 -18.24
CA LEU A 203 -6.40 -1.83 -17.00
C LEU A 203 -7.41 -0.83 -16.43
N ARG A 204 -8.08 -0.05 -17.28
CA ARG A 204 -9.09 0.93 -16.86
C ARG A 204 -10.23 0.33 -16.05
N LYS A 205 -10.54 -0.97 -16.19
CA LYS A 205 -11.57 -1.65 -15.41
C LYS A 205 -11.12 -1.99 -13.98
N TYR A 206 -9.82 -2.05 -13.74
CA TYR A 206 -9.21 -2.50 -12.48
C TYR A 206 -8.59 -1.36 -11.68
N ILE A 207 -8.59 -0.14 -12.22
CA ILE A 207 -8.32 1.09 -11.46
C ILE A 207 -9.64 1.66 -11.00
N LYS A 208 -9.76 1.83 -9.68
CA LYS A 208 -10.89 2.49 -9.02
C LYS A 208 -10.42 3.80 -8.43
#